data_AF-A0A959TKT5-F1
#
_entry.id   AF-A0A959TKT5-F1
#
_cell.length_a   1.000
_cell.length_b   1.000
_cell.length_c   1.000
_cell.angle_alpha   90.00
_cell.angle_beta   90.00
_cell.angle_gamma   90.00
#
_symmetry.space_group_name_H-M   'P 1'
#
loop_
_entity.id
_entity.type
_entity.pdbx_description
1 polymer ?
#
loop_
_entity_poly.entity_id
_entity_poly.type
_entity_poly.pdbx_seq_one_letter_code
_entity_poly.pdbx_strand_id
1 'polypeptide(L)'
;IIEELTDLVEEAVLTEFDRITERGGVLGAMETMYQRSRIQEESLYYETLKHTGEYPIIGVNTFLSSKGSPTVLPKEVIRATEEEKEAQIATVENLRAAYSAEAAKAIKDLQQAAIRNENMFAVLMEATKYCSLGQLTAAMFEVGGQYRRNM
;
A
#
# COMPACT_ATOMS: atom_id res chain seq x y z
N ILE A 1 -2.65 -34.24 13.11
CA ILE A 1 -2.79 -33.31 11.96
C ILE A 1 -3.18 -31.91 12.40
N ILE A 2 -4.43 -31.59 12.79
CA ILE A 2 -4.77 -30.18 13.10
C ILE A 2 -3.98 -29.65 14.29
N GLU A 3 -4.03 -30.32 15.44
CA GLU A 3 -3.28 -29.90 16.64
C GLU A 3 -1.77 -29.83 16.36
N GLU A 4 -1.24 -30.86 15.73
CA GLU A 4 0.18 -30.92 15.32
C GLU A 4 0.58 -29.79 14.36
N LEU A 5 -0.23 -29.47 13.34
CA LEU A 5 0.03 -28.34 12.44
C LEU A 5 -0.10 -27.01 13.18
N THR A 6 -1.00 -26.90 14.16
CA THR A 6 -1.12 -25.72 15.01
C THR A 6 0.17 -25.50 15.80
N ASP A 7 0.67 -26.52 16.48
CA ASP A 7 1.90 -26.43 17.28
C ASP A 7 3.12 -26.10 16.39
N LEU A 8 3.24 -26.74 15.22
CA LEU A 8 4.33 -26.49 14.28
C LEU A 8 4.31 -25.06 13.72
N VAL A 9 3.13 -24.53 13.39
CA VAL A 9 3.00 -23.16 12.87
C VAL A 9 3.23 -22.13 13.97
N GLU A 10 2.72 -22.37 15.19
CA GLU A 10 2.95 -21.50 16.34
C GLU A 10 4.46 -21.34 16.61
N GLU A 11 5.19 -22.47 16.72
CA GLU A 11 6.64 -22.45 16.97
C GLU A 11 7.41 -21.74 15.84
N ALA A 12 7.03 -21.96 14.59
CA ALA A 12 7.64 -21.29 13.45
C ALA A 12 7.41 -19.76 13.47
N VAL A 13 6.23 -19.31 13.91
CA VAL A 13 5.91 -17.88 14.06
C VAL A 13 6.69 -17.26 15.23
N LEU A 14 6.77 -17.94 16.37
CA LEU A 14 7.54 -17.47 17.52
C LEU A 14 9.03 -17.33 17.20
N THR A 15 9.60 -18.32 16.49
CA THR A 15 10.98 -18.25 16.00
C THR A 15 11.20 -17.04 15.09
N GLU A 16 10.23 -16.70 14.23
CA GLU A 16 10.32 -15.54 13.36
C GLU A 16 10.22 -14.21 14.16
N PHE A 17 9.45 -14.17 15.24
CA PHE A 17 9.43 -13.03 16.16
C PHE A 17 10.79 -12.80 16.82
N ASP A 18 11.49 -13.86 17.23
CA ASP A 18 12.84 -13.74 17.79
C ASP A 18 13.82 -13.16 16.77
N ARG A 19 13.79 -13.64 15.52
CA ARG A 19 14.62 -13.09 14.43
C ARG A 19 14.37 -11.60 14.20
N ILE A 20 13.12 -11.15 14.26
CA ILE A 20 12.78 -9.73 14.12
C ILE A 20 13.27 -8.95 15.35
N THR A 21 13.12 -9.52 16.55
CA THR A 21 13.54 -8.89 17.82
C THR A 21 15.05 -8.66 17.85
N GLU A 22 15.85 -9.65 17.44
CA GLU A 22 17.32 -9.56 17.34
C GLU A 22 17.79 -8.44 16.38
N ARG A 23 16.93 -8.01 15.44
CA ARG A 23 17.20 -6.95 14.47
C ARG A 23 16.75 -5.57 14.94
N GLY A 24 16.46 -5.39 16.23
CA GLY A 24 15.95 -4.14 16.77
C GLY A 24 14.43 -4.00 16.62
N GLY A 25 13.72 -5.13 16.62
CA GLY A 25 12.28 -5.18 16.41
C GLY A 25 11.88 -4.85 14.96
N VAL A 26 10.58 -4.60 14.75
CA VAL A 26 10.02 -4.42 13.40
C VAL A 26 10.68 -3.25 12.66
N LEU A 27 10.90 -2.12 13.34
CA LEU A 27 11.49 -0.92 12.72
C LEU A 27 12.95 -1.15 12.31
N GLY A 28 13.78 -1.76 13.16
CA GLY A 28 15.16 -2.08 12.81
C GLY A 28 15.27 -3.16 11.72
N ALA A 29 14.35 -4.13 11.71
CA ALA A 29 14.22 -5.09 10.62
C ALA A 29 13.84 -4.40 9.29
N MET A 30 12.99 -3.36 9.32
CA MET A 30 12.64 -2.57 8.15
C MET A 30 13.81 -1.73 7.63
N GLU A 31 14.67 -1.20 8.51
CA GLU A 31 15.88 -0.47 8.13
C GLU A 31 16.87 -1.36 7.37
N THR A 32 16.98 -2.63 7.77
CA THR A 32 17.81 -3.65 7.10
C THR A 32 17.09 -4.37 5.96
N MET A 33 15.86 -3.96 5.62
CA MET A 33 15.03 -4.55 4.57
C MET A 33 14.68 -6.03 4.77
N TYR A 34 14.82 -6.55 5.99
CA TYR A 34 14.68 -7.97 6.28
C TYR A 34 13.36 -8.55 5.76
N GLN A 35 12.22 -7.95 6.13
CA GLN A 35 10.92 -8.45 5.69
C GLN A 35 10.77 -8.39 4.16
N ARG A 36 11.26 -7.32 3.53
CA ARG A 36 11.17 -7.14 2.07
C ARG A 36 12.00 -8.21 1.35
N SER A 37 13.23 -8.44 1.78
CA SER A 37 14.10 -9.45 1.19
C SER A 37 13.52 -10.85 1.35
N ARG A 38 13.02 -11.20 2.55
CA ARG A 38 12.36 -12.51 2.77
C ARG A 38 11.16 -12.70 1.87
N ILE A 39 10.28 -11.69 1.73
CA ILE A 39 9.13 -11.77 0.81
C ILE A 39 9.59 -11.98 -0.64
N GLN A 40 10.63 -11.26 -1.08
CA GLN A 40 11.16 -11.39 -2.44
C GLN A 40 11.82 -12.75 -2.70
N GLU A 41 12.57 -13.27 -1.73
CA GLU A 41 13.18 -14.61 -1.77
C GLU A 41 12.12 -15.71 -1.89
N GLU A 42 11.10 -15.68 -1.02
CA GLU A 42 10.02 -16.67 -1.06
C GLU A 42 9.17 -16.54 -2.34
N SER A 43 8.95 -15.31 -2.83
CA SER A 43 8.30 -15.09 -4.12
C SER A 43 9.10 -15.68 -5.27
N LEU A 44 10.42 -15.51 -5.28
CA LEU A 44 11.29 -16.06 -6.32
C LEU A 44 11.34 -17.59 -6.23
N TYR A 45 11.40 -18.14 -5.03
CA TYR A 45 11.36 -19.58 -4.79
C TYR A 45 10.06 -20.18 -5.35
N TYR A 46 8.91 -19.62 -4.99
CA TYR A 46 7.61 -20.04 -5.51
C TYR A 46 7.53 -19.95 -7.04
N GLU A 47 7.94 -18.83 -7.63
CA GLU A 47 7.91 -18.68 -9.10
C GLU A 47 8.88 -19.66 -9.77
N THR A 48 10.03 -19.96 -9.17
CA THR A 48 10.97 -20.98 -9.66
C THR A 48 10.32 -22.37 -9.67
N LEU A 49 9.67 -22.77 -8.58
CA LEU A 49 8.96 -24.05 -8.51
C LEU A 49 7.81 -24.14 -9.52
N LYS A 50 7.07 -23.04 -9.69
CA LYS A 50 6.01 -22.92 -10.69
C LYS A 50 6.55 -23.05 -12.11
N HIS A 51 7.67 -22.42 -12.43
CA HIS A 51 8.27 -22.46 -13.77
C HIS A 51 8.94 -23.80 -14.09
N THR A 52 9.60 -24.42 -13.11
CA THR A 52 10.22 -25.75 -13.26
C THR A 52 9.19 -26.87 -13.33
N GLY A 53 7.98 -26.66 -12.79
CA GLY A 53 6.92 -27.66 -12.71
C GLY A 53 6.96 -28.51 -11.45
N GLU A 54 7.93 -28.29 -10.56
CA GLU A 54 8.03 -28.96 -9.26
C GLU A 54 6.82 -28.66 -8.35
N TYR A 55 6.23 -27.47 -8.51
CA TYR A 55 4.96 -27.12 -7.90
C TYR A 55 3.83 -27.21 -8.94
N PRO A 56 3.00 -28.27 -8.92
CA PRO A 56 2.01 -28.52 -9.97
C PRO A 56 0.84 -27.53 -9.89
N ILE A 57 0.63 -26.77 -10.96
CA ILE A 57 -0.49 -25.84 -11.14
C ILE A 57 -1.29 -26.24 -12.37
N ILE A 58 -2.50 -26.76 -12.12
CA ILE A 58 -3.42 -27.26 -13.15
C ILE A 58 -3.78 -26.16 -14.15
N GLY A 59 -3.58 -26.42 -15.44
CA GLY A 59 -3.87 -25.47 -16.52
C GLY A 59 -2.79 -24.39 -16.72
N VAL A 60 -1.69 -24.42 -15.94
CA VAL A 60 -0.58 -23.47 -16.06
C VAL A 60 0.72 -24.18 -16.44
N ASN A 61 1.19 -25.15 -15.64
CA ASN A 61 2.42 -25.90 -15.93
C ASN A 61 2.19 -27.41 -16.09
N THR A 62 1.02 -27.91 -15.68
CA THR A 62 0.61 -29.31 -15.85
C THR A 62 -0.86 -29.40 -16.22
N PHE A 63 -1.29 -30.54 -16.74
CA PHE A 63 -2.65 -30.77 -17.24
C PHE A 63 -3.10 -29.71 -18.26
N LEU A 64 -2.24 -29.44 -19.25
CA LEU A 64 -2.48 -28.46 -20.29
C LEU A 64 -3.42 -29.01 -21.37
N SER A 65 -4.29 -28.13 -21.88
CA SER A 65 -5.13 -28.43 -23.05
C SER A 65 -4.27 -28.63 -24.30
N SER A 66 -4.58 -29.66 -25.10
CA SER A 66 -3.92 -29.92 -26.39
C SER A 66 -4.12 -28.81 -27.43
N LYS A 67 -5.12 -27.92 -27.22
CA LYS A 67 -5.37 -26.73 -28.04
C LYS A 67 -4.65 -25.48 -27.53
N GLY A 68 -3.82 -25.62 -26.48
CA GLY A 68 -3.26 -24.50 -25.72
C GLY A 68 -4.26 -23.89 -24.73
N SER A 69 -3.82 -22.84 -24.04
CA SER A 69 -4.65 -22.01 -23.16
C SER A 69 -4.86 -20.64 -23.82
N PRO A 70 -5.90 -20.46 -24.66
CA PRO A 70 -6.16 -19.17 -25.30
C PRO A 70 -6.55 -18.17 -24.22
N THR A 71 -5.83 -17.04 -24.16
CA THR A 71 -6.20 -15.93 -23.28
C THR A 71 -7.61 -15.46 -23.64
N VAL A 72 -8.58 -15.71 -22.74
CA VAL A 72 -9.93 -15.19 -22.91
C VAL A 72 -9.86 -13.70 -22.60
N LEU A 73 -9.81 -12.88 -23.64
CA LEU A 73 -9.95 -11.44 -23.48
C LEU A 73 -11.38 -11.16 -22.99
N PRO A 74 -11.55 -10.57 -21.79
CA PRO A 74 -12.87 -10.22 -21.31
C PRO A 74 -13.51 -9.25 -22.31
N LYS A 75 -14.79 -9.48 -22.64
CA LYS A 75 -15.54 -8.67 -23.62
C LYS A 75 -15.68 -7.21 -23.16
N GLU A 76 -15.64 -6.99 -21.85
CA GLU A 76 -15.78 -5.69 -21.23
C GLU A 76 -14.74 -5.56 -20.11
N VAL A 77 -14.09 -4.41 -20.06
CA VAL A 77 -13.22 -4.02 -18.96
C VAL A 77 -13.84 -2.80 -18.33
N ILE A 78 -14.19 -2.90 -17.05
CA ILE A 78 -14.74 -1.77 -16.30
C ILE A 78 -13.58 -0.78 -16.09
N ARG A 79 -13.72 0.40 -16.69
CA ARG A 79 -12.77 1.53 -16.58
C ARG A 79 -13.57 2.80 -16.32
N ALA A 80 -12.93 3.78 -15.69
CA ALA A 80 -13.54 5.09 -15.52
C ALA A 80 -13.81 5.73 -16.89
N THR A 81 -15.01 6.28 -17.06
CA THR A 81 -15.37 7.01 -18.28
C THR A 81 -14.74 8.40 -18.28
N GLU A 82 -14.79 9.10 -19.41
CA GLU A 82 -14.25 10.46 -19.47
C GLU A 82 -15.12 11.43 -18.67
N GLU A 83 -16.44 11.23 -18.71
CA GLU A 83 -17.41 12.03 -17.97
C GLU A 83 -17.19 11.93 -16.45
N GLU A 84 -16.86 10.74 -15.93
CA GLU A 84 -16.53 10.53 -14.52
C GLU A 84 -15.26 11.31 -14.11
N LYS A 85 -14.25 11.34 -14.98
CA LYS A 85 -13.01 12.10 -14.71
C LYS A 85 -13.26 13.60 -14.72
N GLU A 86 -13.95 14.10 -15.74
CA GLU A 86 -14.30 15.53 -15.86
C GLU A 86 -15.17 15.99 -14.69
N ALA A 87 -16.14 15.17 -14.27
CA ALA A 87 -16.96 15.44 -13.09
C ALA A 87 -16.11 15.55 -11.81
N GLN A 88 -15.10 14.69 -11.64
CA GLN A 88 -14.21 14.75 -10.49
C GLN A 88 -13.29 15.99 -10.52
N ILE A 89 -12.80 16.37 -11.71
CA ILE A 89 -12.00 17.59 -11.89
C ILE A 89 -12.83 18.82 -11.50
N ALA A 90 -14.03 18.96 -12.07
CA ALA A 90 -14.95 20.05 -11.77
C ALA A 90 -15.29 20.10 -10.27
N THR A 91 -15.50 18.95 -9.63
CA THR A 91 -15.76 18.89 -8.18
C THR A 91 -14.61 19.47 -7.37
N VAL A 92 -13.36 19.13 -7.71
CA VAL A 92 -12.17 19.63 -7.01
C VAL A 92 -11.95 21.13 -7.28
N GLU A 93 -12.17 21.60 -8.50
CA GLU A 93 -12.07 23.02 -8.84
C GLU A 93 -13.11 23.85 -8.09
N ASN A 94 -14.36 23.38 -8.04
CA ASN A 94 -15.45 24.03 -7.31
C ASN A 94 -15.15 24.10 -5.81
N LEU A 95 -14.63 23.02 -5.21
CA LEU A 95 -14.21 23.00 -3.80
C LEU A 95 -13.15 24.09 -3.54
N ARG A 96 -12.12 24.16 -4.40
CA ARG A 96 -11.03 25.13 -4.28
C ARG A 96 -11.51 26.58 -4.43
N ALA A 97 -12.42 26.83 -5.37
CA ALA A 97 -12.99 28.15 -5.59
C ALA A 97 -13.85 28.58 -4.41
N ALA A 98 -14.70 27.68 -3.89
CA ALA A 98 -15.64 27.96 -2.81
C ALA A 98 -14.95 28.27 -1.47
N TYR A 99 -13.83 27.59 -1.17
CA TYR A 99 -13.19 27.65 0.16
C TYR A 99 -11.75 28.13 0.13
N SER A 100 -11.38 28.96 -0.85
CA SER A 100 -9.99 29.39 -1.05
C SER A 100 -9.37 30.04 0.20
N ALA A 101 -10.13 30.87 0.93
CA ALA A 101 -9.66 31.58 2.12
C ALA A 101 -9.55 30.63 3.34
N GLU A 102 -10.56 29.81 3.56
CA GLU A 102 -10.61 28.81 4.63
C GLU A 102 -9.54 27.74 4.44
N ALA A 103 -9.34 27.29 3.20
CA ALA A 103 -8.30 26.33 2.85
C ALA A 103 -6.91 26.88 3.14
N ALA A 104 -6.62 28.14 2.76
CA ALA A 104 -5.32 28.76 3.04
C ALA A 104 -5.02 28.81 4.55
N LYS A 105 -6.03 29.12 5.37
CA LYS A 105 -5.90 29.11 6.83
C LYS A 105 -5.71 27.68 7.35
N ALA A 106 -6.57 26.74 6.95
CA ALA A 106 -6.54 25.36 7.41
C ALA A 106 -5.22 24.64 7.06
N ILE A 107 -4.66 24.91 5.88
CA ILE A 107 -3.33 24.41 5.48
C ILE A 107 -2.24 24.93 6.41
N LYS A 108 -2.25 26.22 6.74
CA LYS A 108 -1.27 26.81 7.65
C LYS A 108 -1.41 26.23 9.06
N ASP A 109 -2.63 26.08 9.55
CA ASP A 109 -2.90 25.50 10.87
C ASP A 109 -2.43 24.04 10.94
N LEU A 110 -2.65 23.25 9.88
CA LEU A 110 -2.14 21.88 9.75
C LEU A 110 -0.61 21.82 9.80
N GLN A 111 0.07 22.69 9.05
CA GLN A 111 1.53 22.76 9.04
C GLN A 111 2.09 23.17 10.41
N GLN A 112 1.47 24.14 11.07
CA GLN A 112 1.87 24.56 12.41
C GLN A 112 1.68 23.47 13.45
N ALA A 113 0.57 22.73 13.39
CA ALA A 113 0.32 21.59 14.26
C ALA A 113 1.39 20.51 14.09
N ALA A 114 1.81 20.23 12.85
CA ALA A 114 2.89 19.28 12.57
C ALA A 114 4.22 19.73 13.18
N ILE A 115 4.59 21.01 12.99
CA ILE A 115 5.83 21.58 13.53
C ILE A 115 5.84 21.59 15.06
N ARG A 116 4.67 21.81 15.68
CA ARG A 116 4.51 21.85 17.15
C ARG A 116 4.29 20.48 17.77
N ASN A 117 4.28 19.41 16.96
CA ASN A 117 4.01 18.04 17.40
C ASN A 117 2.65 17.91 18.12
N GLU A 118 1.64 18.60 17.60
CA GLU A 118 0.25 18.56 18.09
C GLU A 118 -0.54 17.39 17.46
N ASN A 119 -1.78 17.18 17.92
CA ASN A 119 -2.64 16.14 17.37
C ASN A 119 -3.11 16.49 15.95
N MET A 120 -2.44 15.88 14.96
CA MET A 120 -2.73 16.07 13.55
C MET A 120 -4.15 15.66 13.15
N PHE A 121 -4.68 14.58 13.71
CA PHE A 121 -6.00 14.08 13.34
C PHE A 121 -7.10 15.09 13.70
N ALA A 122 -6.99 15.74 14.86
CA ALA A 122 -7.92 16.78 15.28
C ALA A 122 -7.94 17.96 14.29
N VAL A 123 -6.78 18.38 13.79
CA VAL A 123 -6.68 19.47 12.80
C VAL A 123 -7.18 19.04 11.43
N LEU A 124 -6.93 17.78 11.04
CA LEU A 124 -7.44 17.20 9.78
C LEU A 124 -8.98 17.14 9.75
N MET A 125 -9.64 16.90 10.88
CA MET A 125 -11.12 16.91 10.95
C MET A 125 -11.71 18.26 10.56
N GLU A 126 -11.00 19.36 10.80
CA GLU A 126 -11.40 20.69 10.36
C GLU A 126 -10.95 20.96 8.93
N ALA A 127 -9.68 20.65 8.61
CA ALA A 127 -9.09 20.98 7.32
C ALA A 127 -9.76 20.26 6.14
N THR A 128 -10.25 19.03 6.33
CA THR A 128 -10.92 18.22 5.30
C THR A 128 -12.28 18.78 4.86
N LYS A 129 -12.87 19.73 5.60
CA LYS A 129 -14.10 20.44 5.19
C LYS A 129 -13.85 21.42 4.04
N TYR A 130 -12.61 21.91 3.92
CA TYR A 130 -12.24 23.03 3.04
C TYR A 130 -11.15 22.69 2.03
N CYS A 131 -10.34 21.67 2.33
CA CYS A 131 -9.18 21.29 1.54
C CYS A 131 -9.39 19.96 0.82
N SER A 132 -8.88 19.85 -0.41
CA SER A 132 -8.79 18.55 -1.08
C SER A 132 -7.64 17.70 -0.53
N LEU A 133 -7.72 16.38 -0.78
CA LEU A 133 -6.65 15.44 -0.40
C LEU A 133 -5.27 15.88 -0.92
N GLY A 134 -5.22 16.40 -2.16
CA GLY A 134 -3.98 16.87 -2.77
C GLY A 134 -3.38 18.10 -2.07
N GLN A 135 -4.23 19.05 -1.65
CA GLN A 135 -3.78 20.23 -0.90
C GLN A 135 -3.19 19.83 0.46
N LEU A 136 -3.87 18.93 1.18
CA LEU A 136 -3.41 18.44 2.48
C LEU A 136 -2.10 17.65 2.36
N THR A 137 -2.02 16.76 1.37
CA THR A 137 -0.82 15.95 1.12
C THR A 137 0.38 16.83 0.78
N ALA A 138 0.21 17.80 -0.13
CA ALA A 138 1.29 18.71 -0.51
C ALA A 138 1.78 19.55 0.68
N ALA A 139 0.85 20.09 1.48
CA ALA A 139 1.18 20.84 2.68
C ALA A 139 1.97 20.01 3.69
N MET A 140 1.60 18.74 3.87
CA MET A 140 2.31 17.82 4.75
C MET A 140 3.69 17.43 4.23
N PHE A 141 3.91 17.38 2.92
CA PHE A 141 5.23 17.12 2.36
C PHE A 141 6.23 18.24 2.63
N GLU A 142 5.78 19.49 2.73
CA GLU A 142 6.65 20.63 3.05
C GLU A 142 7.22 20.58 4.47
N VAL A 143 6.48 19.99 5.42
CA VAL A 143 6.85 19.96 6.85
C VAL A 143 7.27 18.58 7.37
N GLY A 144 6.71 17.50 6.80
CA GLY A 144 6.94 16.11 7.23
C GLY A 144 7.82 15.30 6.28
N GLY A 145 8.22 15.88 5.15
CA GLY A 145 8.99 15.19 4.11
C GLY A 145 8.16 14.19 3.31
N GLN A 146 8.82 13.54 2.37
CA GLN A 146 8.22 12.50 1.52
C GLN A 146 8.84 11.15 1.85
N TYR A 147 8.04 10.08 1.71
CA TYR A 147 8.56 8.73 1.82
C TYR A 147 9.68 8.52 0.78
N ARG A 148 10.87 8.18 1.26
CA ARG A 148 11.99 7.78 0.41
C ARG A 148 11.91 6.28 0.22
N ARG A 149 11.88 5.84 -1.04
CA ARG A 149 12.02 4.41 -1.36
C ARG A 149 13.41 3.97 -0.92
N ASN A 150 13.47 3.10 0.08
CA ASN A 150 14.68 2.35 0.37
C ASN A 150 14.90 1.38 -0.81
N MET A 151 16.13 1.26 -1.33
CA MET A 151 16.50 0.22 -2.30
C MET A 151 16.94 -1.02 -1.57
#